data_AF-N6TPC7-F1
#
_entry.id   AF-N6TPC7-F1
#
_cell.length_a   1.000
_cell.length_b   1.000
_cell.length_c   1.000
_cell.angle_alpha   90.00
_cell.angle_beta   90.00
_cell.angle_gamma   90.00
#
_symmetry.space_group_name_H-M   'P 1'
#
loop_
_entity.id
_entity.type
_entity.pdbx_description
1 polymer ?
#
loop_
_entity_poly.entity_id
_entity_poly.type
_entity_poly.pdbx_seq_one_letter_code
_entity_poly.pdbx_strand_id
1 'polypeptide(L)'
;MGHLTGTCPKGFYLLHMTTKLVSSPKEDLQHIVSNLLGGNEEDGKPNILWSCYFSLPEAAQQQQKQDLPENLFLCSGPNLDLDYDAAIHNAKGIFEKMYPGLDFLPRAPDPDEIIIGGEEEVTETMTDEDTKEPTMNS
;
A
#
# COMPACT_ATOMS: atom_id res chain seq x y z
N MET A 1 -16.89 -1.26 -11.99
CA MET A 1 -17.01 -1.39 -10.52
C MET A 1 -18.47 -1.21 -10.14
N GLY A 2 -19.00 -2.02 -9.21
CA GLY A 2 -20.41 -1.98 -8.81
C GLY A 2 -20.53 -1.90 -7.28
N HIS A 3 -21.75 -1.81 -6.75
CA HIS A 3 -21.95 -1.56 -5.31
C HIS A 3 -21.25 -2.52 -4.34
N LEU A 4 -21.02 -3.78 -4.74
CA LEU A 4 -20.32 -4.78 -3.92
C LEU A 4 -18.84 -4.45 -3.67
N THR A 5 -18.23 -3.58 -4.48
CA THR A 5 -16.87 -3.09 -4.25
C THR A 5 -16.82 -1.87 -3.33
N GLY A 6 -17.98 -1.41 -2.82
CA GLY A 6 -18.07 -0.23 -1.95
C GLY A 6 -17.82 1.11 -2.67
N THR A 7 -17.75 1.14 -4.01
CA THR A 7 -17.40 2.34 -4.78
C THR A 7 -18.59 3.12 -5.34
N CYS A 8 -19.81 2.59 -5.24
CA CYS A 8 -21.03 3.28 -5.69
C CYS A 8 -22.30 2.70 -5.02
N PRO A 9 -23.44 3.41 -5.01
CA PRO A 9 -24.71 2.89 -4.51
C PRO A 9 -25.29 1.75 -5.37
N LYS A 10 -26.22 0.98 -4.81
CA LYS A 10 -26.93 -0.10 -5.53
C LYS A 10 -27.69 0.45 -6.74
N GLY A 11 -27.60 -0.26 -7.87
CA GLY A 11 -28.19 0.15 -9.15
C GLY A 11 -27.31 1.09 -9.99
N PHE A 12 -26.15 1.47 -9.48
CA PHE A 12 -25.17 2.30 -10.19
C PHE A 12 -23.87 1.54 -10.42
N TYR A 13 -23.14 1.96 -11.44
CA TYR A 13 -21.84 1.41 -11.81
C TYR A 13 -20.84 2.56 -12.04
N LEU A 14 -19.62 2.37 -11.56
CA LEU A 14 -18.49 3.24 -11.81
C LEU A 14 -17.56 2.55 -12.81
N LEU A 15 -17.30 3.22 -13.94
CA LEU A 15 -16.44 2.71 -15.00
C LEU A 15 -15.20 3.59 -15.14
N HIS A 16 -14.04 2.97 -14.96
CA HIS A 16 -12.74 3.60 -15.21
C HIS A 16 -12.22 3.11 -16.55
N MET A 17 -11.80 4.05 -17.40
CA MET A 17 -11.15 3.78 -18.67
C MET A 17 -9.82 4.52 -18.70
N THR A 18 -8.76 3.82 -19.06
CA THR A 18 -7.40 4.37 -19.13
C THR A 18 -6.82 4.03 -20.49
N THR A 19 -6.19 5.00 -21.14
CA THR A 19 -5.51 4.83 -22.43
C THR A 19 -4.30 5.76 -22.51
N LYS A 20 -3.38 5.46 -23.43
CA LYS A 20 -2.33 6.40 -23.83
C LYS A 20 -2.98 7.58 -24.51
N LEU A 21 -2.58 8.79 -24.12
CA LEU A 21 -3.05 10.03 -24.71
C LEU A 21 -2.45 10.18 -26.11
N VAL A 22 -3.30 10.39 -27.13
CA VAL A 22 -2.89 10.69 -28.51
C VAL A 22 -3.32 12.09 -28.90
N SER A 23 -4.59 12.45 -28.68
CA SER A 23 -5.08 13.83 -28.90
C SER A 23 -5.61 14.45 -27.63
N SER A 24 -6.82 14.09 -27.21
CA SER A 24 -7.45 14.55 -25.98
C SER A 24 -8.15 13.39 -25.27
N PRO A 25 -8.24 13.39 -23.93
CA PRO A 25 -8.80 12.25 -23.20
C PRO A 25 -10.23 11.89 -23.62
N LYS A 26 -11.00 12.89 -24.07
CA LYS A 26 -12.36 12.69 -24.55
C LYS A 26 -12.41 12.05 -25.93
N GLU A 27 -11.59 12.53 -26.88
CA GLU A 27 -11.54 11.98 -28.24
C GLU A 27 -11.01 10.56 -28.25
N ASP A 28 -9.93 10.30 -27.51
CA ASP A 28 -9.28 8.99 -27.44
C ASP A 28 -10.22 7.89 -26.92
N LEU A 29 -11.14 8.25 -26.02
CA LEU A 29 -12.12 7.32 -25.43
C LEU A 29 -13.50 7.33 -26.12
N GLN A 30 -13.75 8.28 -27.03
CA GLN A 30 -15.09 8.50 -27.58
C GLN A 30 -15.64 7.26 -28.30
N HIS A 31 -14.79 6.56 -29.03
CA HIS A 31 -15.19 5.36 -29.77
C HIS A 31 -15.67 4.26 -28.83
N ILE A 32 -14.94 4.03 -27.74
CA ILE A 32 -15.27 3.01 -26.74
C ILE A 32 -16.56 3.38 -26.01
N VAL A 33 -16.68 4.65 -25.59
CA VAL A 33 -17.87 5.15 -24.89
C VAL A 33 -19.13 5.00 -25.74
N SER A 34 -19.07 5.37 -27.02
CA SER A 34 -20.23 5.28 -27.95
C SER A 34 -20.67 3.83 -28.22
N ASN A 35 -19.73 2.90 -28.20
CA ASN A 35 -20.01 1.49 -28.44
C ASN A 35 -20.60 0.80 -27.22
N LEU A 36 -20.11 1.13 -26.01
CA LEU A 36 -20.48 0.44 -24.77
C LEU A 36 -21.62 1.11 -24.01
N LEU A 37 -21.84 2.40 -24.19
CA LEU A 37 -22.73 3.21 -23.36
C LEU A 37 -23.60 4.15 -24.22
N GLY A 38 -24.63 4.74 -23.61
CA GLY A 38 -25.36 5.86 -24.20
C GLY A 38 -26.31 5.49 -25.35
N GLY A 39 -26.80 4.25 -25.36
CA GLY A 39 -27.90 3.85 -26.24
C GLY A 39 -29.26 4.21 -25.64
N ASN A 40 -30.28 4.27 -26.50
CA ASN A 40 -31.66 4.33 -26.04
C ASN A 40 -32.05 3.00 -25.37
N GLU A 41 -33.17 2.96 -24.65
CA GLU A 41 -33.66 1.73 -23.99
C GLU A 41 -33.78 0.53 -24.96
N GLU A 42 -33.96 0.79 -26.25
CA GLU A 42 -34.05 -0.21 -27.33
C GLU A 42 -32.71 -0.92 -27.65
N ASP A 43 -31.57 -0.27 -27.38
CA ASP A 43 -30.23 -0.81 -27.66
C ASP A 43 -29.66 -1.65 -26.50
N GLY A 44 -30.34 -1.68 -25.35
CA GLY A 44 -29.89 -2.38 -24.14
C GLY A 44 -28.60 -1.83 -23.53
N LYS A 45 -28.10 -0.68 -24.01
CA LYS A 45 -26.88 -0.04 -23.49
C LYS A 45 -27.15 0.72 -22.19
N PRO A 46 -26.22 0.70 -21.22
CA PRO A 46 -26.37 1.49 -20.00
C PRO A 46 -26.37 3.00 -20.25
N ASN A 47 -27.17 3.73 -19.46
CA ASN A 47 -27.23 5.19 -19.48
C ASN A 47 -26.07 5.82 -18.70
N ILE A 48 -25.47 6.87 -19.27
CA ILE A 48 -24.43 7.67 -18.62
C ILE A 48 -25.10 8.77 -17.80
N LEU A 49 -24.91 8.76 -16.48
CA LEU A 49 -25.42 9.80 -15.59
C LEU A 49 -24.42 10.93 -15.38
N TRP A 50 -23.13 10.60 -15.37
CA TRP A 50 -22.03 11.56 -15.21
C TRP A 50 -20.76 11.01 -15.86
N SER A 51 -19.94 11.90 -16.41
CA SER A 51 -18.63 11.57 -16.97
C SER A 51 -17.60 12.68 -16.74
N CYS A 52 -16.34 12.31 -16.62
CA CYS A 52 -15.20 13.20 -16.49
C CYS A 52 -14.02 12.64 -17.28
N TYR A 53 -13.26 13.54 -17.90
CA TYR A 53 -12.14 13.22 -18.78
C TYR A 53 -10.95 14.08 -18.36
N PHE A 54 -9.81 13.43 -18.10
CA PHE A 54 -8.58 14.11 -17.71
C PHE A 54 -7.37 13.31 -18.20
N SER A 55 -6.24 13.99 -18.35
CA SER A 55 -4.94 13.35 -18.59
C SER A 55 -4.11 13.43 -17.32
N LEU A 56 -3.29 12.39 -17.10
CA LEU A 56 -2.25 12.41 -16.09
C LEU A 56 -0.91 12.48 -16.82
N PRO A 57 0.02 13.36 -16.40
CA PRO A 57 1.37 13.33 -16.92
C PRO A 57 2.00 11.99 -16.53
N GLU A 58 2.61 11.31 -17.49
CA GLU A 58 3.46 10.17 -17.20
C GLU A 58 4.69 10.73 -16.47
N ALA A 59 4.75 10.51 -15.15
CA ALA A 59 5.93 10.82 -14.37
C ALA A 59 7.04 9.92 -14.91
N ALA A 60 7.87 10.46 -15.80
CA ALA A 60 8.94 9.71 -16.41
C ALA A 60 9.73 9.04 -15.29
N GLN A 61 9.79 7.71 -15.31
CA GLN A 61 10.50 6.88 -14.32
C GLN A 61 12.00 7.22 -14.21
N GLN A 62 12.47 8.18 -15.00
CA GLN A 62 13.85 8.53 -15.25
C GLN A 62 14.06 10.05 -15.33
N GLN A 63 13.31 10.87 -14.57
CA GLN A 63 13.71 12.27 -14.43
C GLN A 63 15.02 12.35 -13.63
N GLN A 64 16.10 12.25 -14.41
CA GLN A 64 17.40 12.85 -14.26
C GLN A 64 17.87 12.99 -12.82
N LYS A 65 18.80 12.10 -12.47
CA LYS A 65 19.75 12.18 -11.36
C LYS A 65 20.64 13.44 -11.47
N GLN A 66 20.04 14.63 -11.59
CA GLN A 66 20.74 15.91 -11.52
C GLN A 66 20.91 16.25 -10.05
N ASP A 67 22.10 16.04 -9.51
CA ASP A 67 22.56 16.57 -8.21
C ASP A 67 21.53 16.50 -7.06
N LEU A 68 20.83 15.37 -6.93
CA LEU A 68 20.02 15.13 -5.73
C LEU A 68 20.95 14.78 -4.55
N PRO A 69 20.70 15.35 -3.36
CA PRO A 69 21.33 14.89 -2.13
C PRO A 69 21.08 13.40 -1.88
N GLU A 70 22.05 12.71 -1.26
CA GLU A 70 21.99 11.26 -1.04
C GLU A 70 20.80 10.80 -0.17
N ASN A 71 20.27 11.70 0.66
CA ASN A 71 19.13 11.45 1.55
C ASN A 71 17.77 11.81 0.93
N LEU A 72 17.71 12.11 -0.37
CA LEU A 72 16.47 12.41 -1.09
C LEU A 72 16.15 11.32 -2.11
N PHE A 73 14.98 10.69 -1.97
CA PHE A 73 14.50 9.65 -2.86
C PHE A 73 13.27 10.12 -3.63
N LEU A 74 13.27 9.92 -4.95
CA LEU A 74 12.14 10.23 -5.81
C LEU A 74 11.28 8.99 -6.02
N CYS A 75 9.97 9.15 -5.94
CA CYS A 75 9.00 8.13 -6.28
C CYS A 75 8.36 8.45 -7.64
N SER A 76 8.24 7.43 -8.48
CA SER A 76 7.50 7.52 -9.73
C SER A 76 6.01 7.71 -9.45
N GLY A 77 5.33 8.45 -10.33
CA GLY A 77 3.88 8.54 -10.35
C GLY A 77 3.22 7.25 -10.88
N PRO A 78 1.89 7.22 -10.96
CA PRO A 78 1.17 6.09 -11.55
C PRO A 78 1.58 5.89 -13.00
N ASN A 79 1.74 4.64 -13.41
CA ASN A 79 1.99 4.26 -14.80
C ASN A 79 0.72 3.64 -15.41
N LEU A 80 0.85 3.14 -16.64
CA LEU A 80 -0.26 2.53 -17.39
C LEU A 80 -0.36 1.01 -17.18
N ASP A 81 0.44 0.45 -16.28
CA ASP A 81 0.41 -0.98 -16.00
C ASP A 81 -0.87 -1.32 -15.23
N LEU A 82 -1.35 -2.55 -15.40
CA LEU A 82 -2.57 -3.04 -14.76
C LEU A 82 -2.33 -3.51 -13.32
N ASP A 83 -1.06 -3.73 -12.96
CA ASP A 83 -0.62 -4.21 -11.66
C ASP A 83 0.21 -3.16 -10.91
N TYR A 84 0.80 -3.59 -9.79
CA TYR A 84 1.61 -2.74 -8.93
C TYR A 84 3.09 -3.12 -8.94
N ASP A 85 3.55 -3.95 -9.88
CA ASP A 85 4.90 -4.51 -9.85
C ASP A 85 5.97 -3.42 -9.91
N ALA A 86 5.78 -2.42 -10.78
CA ALA A 86 6.69 -1.29 -10.89
C ALA A 86 6.73 -0.45 -9.60
N ALA A 87 5.57 -0.25 -8.94
CA ALA A 87 5.50 0.51 -7.69
C ALA A 87 6.20 -0.25 -6.54
N ILE A 88 5.96 -1.56 -6.43
CA ILE A 88 6.59 -2.44 -5.44
C ILE A 88 8.10 -2.49 -5.66
N HIS A 89 8.54 -2.64 -6.91
CA HIS A 89 9.97 -2.66 -7.26
C HIS A 89 10.66 -1.34 -6.86
N ASN A 90 10.06 -0.20 -7.21
CA ASN A 90 10.60 1.12 -6.84
C ASN A 90 10.65 1.30 -5.32
N ALA A 91 9.59 0.94 -4.60
CA ALA A 91 9.53 1.02 -3.15
C ALA A 91 10.61 0.16 -2.48
N LYS A 92 10.79 -1.09 -2.94
CA LYS A 92 11.83 -1.99 -2.45
C LYS A 92 13.24 -1.45 -2.71
N GLY A 93 13.47 -0.89 -3.89
CA GLY A 93 14.76 -0.28 -4.25
C GLY A 93 15.11 0.97 -3.41
N ILE A 94 14.11 1.75 -3.01
CA ILE A 94 14.30 2.88 -2.07
C ILE A 94 14.54 2.36 -0.64
N PHE A 95 13.77 1.37 -0.20
CA PHE A 95 13.92 0.77 1.13
C PHE A 95 15.33 0.19 1.36
N GLU A 96 15.85 -0.60 0.40
CA GLU A 96 17.18 -1.21 0.51
C GLU A 96 18.30 -0.15 0.62
N LYS A 97 18.13 1.01 -0.01
CA LYS A 97 19.09 2.12 0.10
C LYS A 97 19.07 2.79 1.47
N MET A 98 17.90 2.88 2.10
CA MET A 98 17.76 3.45 3.44
C MET A 98 18.17 2.46 4.53
N TYR A 99 17.87 1.18 4.33
CA TYR A 99 18.01 0.12 5.33
C TYR A 99 18.65 -1.13 4.72
N PRO A 100 19.95 -1.10 4.39
CA PRO A 100 20.62 -2.20 3.73
C PRO A 100 20.60 -3.47 4.59
N GLY A 101 20.22 -4.59 3.97
CA GLY A 101 20.17 -5.89 4.65
C GLY A 101 18.99 -6.10 5.60
N LEU A 102 18.03 -5.17 5.69
CA LEU A 102 16.74 -5.42 6.35
C LEU A 102 15.74 -6.03 5.36
N ASP A 103 14.82 -6.86 5.87
CA ASP A 103 13.77 -7.45 5.05
C ASP A 103 12.70 -6.41 4.66
N PHE A 104 12.18 -6.51 3.44
CA PHE A 104 11.20 -5.57 2.90
C PHE A 104 9.77 -6.04 3.24
N LEU A 105 9.06 -5.25 4.05
CA LEU A 105 7.71 -5.55 4.56
C LEU A 105 7.64 -6.88 5.34
N PRO A 106 8.43 -7.04 6.42
CA PRO A 106 8.33 -8.21 7.27
C PRO A 106 6.93 -8.27 7.91
N ARG A 107 6.49 -9.47 8.29
CA ARG A 107 5.25 -9.65 9.04
C ARG A 107 5.30 -8.80 10.31
N ALA A 108 4.25 -8.02 10.56
CA ALA A 108 4.08 -7.44 11.88
C ALA A 108 3.94 -8.59 12.91
N PRO A 109 4.60 -8.50 14.07
CA PRO A 109 4.37 -9.47 15.13
C PRO A 109 2.89 -9.46 15.52
N ASP A 110 2.31 -10.63 15.81
CA ASP A 110 0.92 -10.68 16.25
C ASP A 110 0.79 -9.95 17.60
N PRO A 111 -0.36 -9.31 17.90
CA PRO A 111 -0.54 -8.58 19.14
C PRO A 111 -0.24 -9.41 20.40
N ASP A 112 -0.54 -10.71 20.35
CA ASP A 112 -0.31 -11.66 21.44
C ASP A 112 1.18 -12.07 21.56
N GLU A 113 2.01 -11.82 20.55
CA GLU A 113 3.47 -12.01 20.59
C GLU A 113 4.19 -10.79 21.21
N ILE A 114 3.49 -9.67 21.43
CA ILE A 114 4.07 -8.45 21.99
C ILE A 114 4.12 -8.58 23.51
N ILE A 115 5.32 -8.75 24.07
CA ILE A 115 5.53 -8.71 25.53
C ILE A 115 5.36 -7.25 26.00
N ILE A 116 4.21 -6.94 26.62
CA ILE A 116 3.94 -5.62 27.19
C ILE A 116 4.49 -5.57 28.63
N GLY A 117 5.72 -5.08 28.78
CA GLY A 117 6.33 -4.80 30.08
C GLY A 117 6.88 -6.05 30.78
N GLY A 118 8.17 -6.02 31.09
CA GLY A 118 8.87 -7.09 31.77
C GLY A 118 8.33 -7.31 33.18
N GLU A 119 7.62 -8.42 33.38
CA GLU A 119 7.65 -9.08 34.67
C GLU A 119 8.98 -9.84 34.70
N GLU A 120 10.00 -9.20 35.28
CA GLU A 120 11.15 -9.92 35.79
C GLU A 120 10.62 -10.94 36.81
N GLU A 121 10.53 -12.21 36.42
CA GLU A 121 10.43 -13.29 37.40
C GLU A 121 11.73 -13.29 38.21
N VAL A 122 11.71 -12.57 39.34
CA VAL A 122 12.73 -12.66 40.38
C VAL A 122 12.68 -14.11 40.90
N THR A 123 13.53 -14.96 40.34
CA THR A 123 13.82 -16.26 40.92
C THR A 123 14.67 -16.02 42.17
N GLU A 124 14.00 -15.92 43.33
CA GLU A 124 14.66 -15.97 44.63
C GLU A 124 15.39 -17.32 44.79
N THR A 125 16.66 -17.38 44.39
CA THR A 125 17.58 -18.37 44.97
C THR A 125 18.07 -17.80 46.29
N MET A 126 17.31 -18.04 47.36
CA MET A 126 17.80 -17.86 48.72
C MET A 126 18.97 -18.83 48.96
N THR A 127 20.16 -18.27 49.11
CA THR A 127 21.32 -18.97 49.69
C THR A 127 21.16 -18.94 51.20
N ASP A 128 20.79 -20.07 51.80
CA ASP A 128 20.85 -20.25 53.26
C ASP A 128 22.33 -20.33 53.69
N GLU A 129 22.89 -19.19 54.12
CA GLU A 129 24.06 -19.15 54.99
C GLU A 129 23.64 -19.59 56.39
N ASP A 130 23.98 -20.85 56.72
CA ASP A 130 23.78 -21.43 58.03
C ASP A 130 24.77 -20.80 59.03
N THR A 131 24.32 -19.84 59.82
CA THR A 131 25.02 -19.38 61.02
C THR A 131 24.04 -19.16 62.16
N LYS A 132 23.95 -20.12 63.09
CA LYS A 132 23.74 -19.77 64.50
C LYS A 132 24.33 -20.77 65.48
N GLU A 133 24.94 -20.15 66.47
CA GLU A 133 25.81 -20.58 67.56
C GLU A 133 25.06 -21.30 68.74
N PRO A 134 25.77 -21.71 69.82
CA PRO A 134 25.57 -23.00 70.50
C PRO A 134 24.49 -23.00 71.59
N THR A 135 23.97 -24.17 71.89
CA THR A 135 23.21 -24.45 73.12
C THR A 135 24.04 -25.31 74.07
N MET A 136 24.52 -24.71 75.16
CA MET A 136 24.72 -25.44 76.42
C MET A 136 23.35 -25.66 77.05
N ASN A 137 23.10 -26.85 77.61
CA ASN A 137 22.41 -27.00 78.90
C ASN A 137 22.49 -28.45 79.43
N SER A 138 23.03 -28.52 80.66
CA SER A 138 22.89 -29.51 81.77
C SER A 138 23.43 -30.92 81.59
#